data_AF-A0AA35SH68-F1
#
_entry.id   AF-A0AA35SH68-F1
#
_cell.length_a   1.000
_cell.length_b   1.000
_cell.length_c   1.000
_cell.angle_alpha   90.00
_cell.angle_beta   90.00
_cell.angle_gamma   90.00
#
_symmetry.space_group_name_H-M   'P 1'
#
loop_
_entity.id
_entity.type
_entity.pdbx_description
1 polymer ?
#
loop_
_entity_poly.entity_id
_entity_poly.type
_entity_poly.pdbx_seq_one_letter_code
_entity_poly.pdbx_strand_id
1 'polypeptide(L)' 'MSQLRVLVGCKRVIDYAVKVRVKPDKTGVVKEGVKHSMNPFDEIALEEVRLSPLLLLNPRHTHTQTLYSGTPEMRTSP' A
#
# COMPACT_ATOMS: atom_id res chain seq x y z
N MET A 1 26.52 -9.05 -14.90
CA MET A 1 26.02 -8.24 -13.78
C MET A 1 24.51 -8.43 -13.67
N SER A 2 24.01 -9.06 -12.61
CA SER A 2 22.57 -9.15 -12.35
C SER A 2 22.05 -7.78 -11.91
N GLN A 3 20.97 -7.29 -12.51
CA GLN A 3 20.36 -6.01 -12.15
C GLN A 3 19.66 -6.12 -10.78
N LEU A 4 19.82 -5.10 -9.93
CA LEU A 4 19.05 -4.94 -8.70
C LEU A 4 17.59 -4.64 -9.07
N ARG A 5 16.67 -5.46 -8.55
CA ARG A 5 15.22 -5.27 -8.65
C ARG A 5 14.66 -5.18 -7.25
N VAL A 6 13.91 -4.12 -6.98
CA VAL A 6 13.31 -3.86 -5.66
C VAL A 6 11.79 -3.95 -5.80
N LEU A 7 11.17 -4.72 -4.91
CA LEU A 7 9.72 -4.85 -4.81
C LEU A 7 9.27 -4.19 -3.50
N VAL A 8 8.34 -3.23 -3.59
CA VAL A 8 7.77 -2.54 -2.44
C VAL A 8 6.30 -2.94 -2.30
N GLY A 9 5.95 -3.51 -1.15
CA GLY A 9 4.56 -3.81 -0.81
C GLY A 9 3.81 -2.53 -0.46
N CYS A 10 2.62 -2.34 -1.04
CA CYS A 10 1.74 -1.22 -0.72
C CYS A 10 0.37 -1.75 -0.30
N LYS A 11 -0.21 -1.15 0.74
CA LYS A 11 -1.52 -1.48 1.29
C LYS A 11 -2.42 -0.26 1.23
N ARG A 12 -3.65 -0.48 0.75
CA ARG A 12 -4.72 0.51 0.78
C ARG A 12 -5.44 0.45 2.13
N VAL A 13 -5.49 1.56 2.84
CA VAL A 13 -6.07 1.66 4.20
C VAL A 13 -7.07 2.83 4.25
N ILE A 14 -7.92 2.86 5.28
CA ILE A 14 -8.76 4.03 5.53
C ILE A 14 -7.86 5.23 5.75
N ASP A 15 -8.20 6.35 5.11
CA ASP A 15 -7.43 7.59 5.18
C ASP A 15 -7.32 8.06 6.65
N TYR A 16 -6.11 8.48 7.04
CA TYR A 16 -5.81 8.89 8.41
C TYR A 16 -6.68 10.08 8.89
N ALA A 17 -7.19 10.90 7.96
CA ALA A 17 -8.06 12.02 8.27
C ALA A 17 -9.52 11.60 8.53
N VAL A 18 -9.89 10.35 8.25
CA VAL A 18 -11.27 9.87 8.44
C VAL A 18 -11.41 9.21 9.82
N LYS A 19 -12.41 9.66 10.58
CA LYS A 19 -12.79 9.01 11.84
C LYS A 19 -13.44 7.66 11.58
N VAL A 20 -12.77 6.59 12.02
CA VAL A 20 -13.23 5.21 11.88
C VAL A 20 -14.52 5.00 12.70
N ARG A 21 -15.51 4.35 12.08
CA ARG A 21 -16.77 3.94 12.73
C ARG A 21 -16.83 2.42 12.82
N VAL A 22 -17.19 1.91 13.99
CA VAL A 22 -17.40 0.47 14.22
C VAL A 22 -18.82 0.12 13.76
N LYS A 23 -18.96 -1.02 13.09
CA LYS A 23 -20.27 -1.53 12.68
C LYS A 23 -21.10 -1.93 13.93
N PRO A 24 -22.43 -1.77 13.90
CA PRO A 24 -23.30 -2.15 15.02
C PRO A 24 -23.25 -3.65 15.36
N ASP A 25 -22.92 -4.48 14.37
CA ASP A 25 -22.75 -5.93 14.51
C ASP A 25 -21.44 -6.35 15.21
N LYS A 26 -20.57 -5.38 15.56
CA LYS A 26 -19.23 -5.57 16.15
C LYS A 26 -18.29 -6.47 15.33
N THR A 27 -18.59 -6.74 14.06
CA THR A 27 -17.77 -7.60 13.18
C THR A 27 -16.59 -6.86 12.55
N GLY A 28 -16.56 -5.53 12.67
CA GLY A 28 -15.45 -4.72 12.16
C GLY A 28 -15.79 -3.25 11.97
N VAL A 29 -15.06 -2.60 11.06
CA VAL A 29 -15.19 -1.17 10.75
C VAL A 29 -15.99 -0.95 9.47
N VAL A 30 -16.70 0.18 9.41
CA VAL A 30 -17.41 0.60 8.19
C VAL A 30 -16.38 1.00 7.14
N LYS A 31 -16.45 0.34 5.97
CA LYS A 31 -15.56 0.61 4.82
C LYS A 31 -16.29 1.28 3.65
N GLU A 32 -17.62 1.19 3.59
CA GLU A 32 -18.43 1.82 2.53
C GLU A 32 -18.49 3.33 2.68
N GLY A 33 -18.34 4.05 1.56
CA GLY A 33 -18.36 5.53 1.53
C GLY A 33 -17.17 6.20 2.22
N VAL A 34 -16.20 5.43 2.73
CA VAL A 34 -15.02 5.94 3.41
C VAL A 34 -13.87 6.15 2.43
N LYS A 35 -13.23 7.31 2.47
CA LYS A 35 -12.01 7.58 1.69
C LYS A 35 -10.89 6.64 2.15
N HIS A 36 -10.23 6.02 1.18
CA HIS A 36 -9.06 5.20 1.42
C HIS A 36 -7.86 5.82 0.72
N SER A 37 -6.68 5.68 1.32
CA SER A 37 -5.41 6.15 0.81
C SER A 37 -4.38 5.02 0.84
N MET A 38 -3.20 5.29 0.28
CA MET A 38 -2.04 4.46 0.60
C MET A 38 -1.73 4.59 2.09
N ASN A 39 -1.23 3.52 2.67
CA ASN A 39 -0.71 3.56 4.02
C ASN A 39 0.45 4.58 4.09
N PRO A 40 0.46 5.53 5.04
CA PRO A 40 1.52 6.52 5.13
C PRO A 40 2.95 5.93 5.21
N PHE A 41 3.09 4.74 5.81
CA PHE A 41 4.39 4.04 5.86
C PHE A 41 4.84 3.49 4.50
N ASP A 42 3.89 3.10 3.65
CA ASP A 42 4.19 2.52 2.34
C ASP A 42 4.58 3.63 1.35
N GLU A 43 4.07 4.85 1.54
CA GLU A 43 4.52 6.05 0.80
C GLU A 43 5.99 6.36 1.09
N ILE A 44 6.41 6.26 2.36
CA ILE A 44 7.82 6.44 2.75
C ILE A 44 8.70 5.34 2.12
N ALA A 45 8.24 4.09 2.14
CA ALA A 45 8.98 2.98 1.52
C ALA A 45 9.19 3.18 0.01
N LEU A 46 8.21 3.75 -0.69
CA LEU A 46 8.32 4.12 -2.10
C LEU A 46 9.33 5.26 -2.33
N GLU A 47 9.37 6.25 -1.44
CA GLU A 47 10.34 7.35 -1.52
C GLU A 47 11.78 6.86 -1.32
N GLU A 48 12.04 6.01 -0.34
CA GLU A 48 13.37 5.46 -0.05
C GLU A 48 13.93 4.62 -1.20
N VAL A 49 13.07 3.88 -1.90
CA VAL A 49 13.47 3.14 -3.10
C VAL A 49 13.84 4.10 -4.23
N ARG A 50 13.18 5.25 -4.35
CA ARG A 50 13.54 6.28 -5.34
C ARG A 50 14.89 6.94 -5.03
N LEU A 51 15.22 7.10 -3.75
CA LEU A 51 16.46 7.75 -3.29
C LEU A 51 17.66 6.80 -3.20
N SER A 52 17.44 5.49 -3.30
CA SER A 52 18.51 4.50 -3.21
C SER A 52 19.58 4.71 -4.30
N PRO A 53 20.85 4.99 -3.93
CA PRO A 53 21.90 5.38 -4.88
C PRO A 53 22.23 4.29 -5.90
N LEU A 54 21.99 3.02 -5.57
CA LEU A 54 22.16 1.89 -6.48
C LEU A 54 21.15 1.87 -7.64
N LEU A 55 19.96 2.47 -7.47
CA LEU A 55 18.94 2.55 -8.51
C LEU A 55 19.13 3.79 -9.40
N LEU A 56 19.71 4.88 -8.88
CA LEU A 56 20.06 6.07 -9.67
C LEU A 56 21.15 5.80 -10.72
N LEU A 57 22.02 4.81 -10.49
CA LEU A 57 23.08 4.43 -11.43
C LEU A 57 22.54 3.66 -12.65
N ASN A 58 21.28 3.19 -12.65
CA ASN A 58 20.70 2.41 -13.76
C ASN A 58 19.21 2.77 -14.01
N PRO A 59 18.91 3.92 -14.63
CA PRO A 59 17.54 4.41 -14.83
C PRO A 59 16.67 3.63 -15.85
N ARG A 60 17.20 2.58 -16.49
CA ARG A 60 16.49 1.87 -17.58
C ARG A 60 15.44 0.84 -17.13
N HIS A 61 15.24 0.60 -15.83
CA HIS A 61 14.40 -0.51 -15.36
C HIS A 61 13.49 -0.24 -14.14
N THR A 62 13.19 1.02 -13.82
CA THR A 62 12.12 1.36 -12.86
C THR A 62 10.75 1.22 -13.54
N HIS A 63 10.21 0.00 -13.54
CA HIS A 63 8.84 -0.26 -13.97
C HIS A 63 7.92 -0.32 -12.75
N THR A 64 7.27 0.79 -12.42
CA THR A 64 6.33 0.88 -11.32
C THR A 64 4.99 0.29 -11.76
N GLN A 65 4.78 -1.01 -11.57
CA GLN A 65 3.46 -1.63 -11.70
C GLN A 65 2.74 -1.53 -10.35
N THR A 66 1.82 -0.57 -10.24
CA THR A 66 0.92 -0.49 -9.09
C THR A 66 -0.18 -1.55 -9.24
N LEU A 67 0.07 -2.76 -8.72
CA LEU A 67 -0.96 -3.78 -8.59
C LEU A 67 -1.90 -3.39 -7.44
N TYR A 68 -2.96 -2.67 -7.77
CA TYR A 68 -4.10 -2.46 -6.87
C TYR A 68 -4.86 -3.78 -6.73
N SER A 69 -4.50 -4.61 -5.74
CA SER A 69 -5.37 -5.71 -5.33
C SER A 69 -6.60 -5.11 -4.64
N GLY A 70 -7.74 -5.19 -5.32
CA GLY A 70 -9.04 -4.87 -4.74
C GLY A 70 -9.25 -5.70 -3.48
N THR A 71 -9.69 -5.02 -2.41
CA THR A 71 -10.34 -5.58 -1.21
C THR A 71 -9.69 -6.82 -0.59
N PRO A 72 -8.97 -6.70 0.54
CA PRO A 72 -8.84 -7.82 1.44
C PRO A 72 -10.22 -8.02 2.10
N GLU A 73 -11.04 -8.89 1.50
CA GLU A 73 -12.00 -9.65 2.30
C GLU A 73 -11.17 -10.34 3.38
N MET A 74 -11.33 -9.90 4.63
CA MET A 74 -10.94 -10.70 5.78
C MET A 74 -11.82 -11.95 5.74
N ARG A 75 -11.39 -12.97 5.00
CA ARG A 75 -11.79 -14.34 5.27
C ARG A 75 -11.20 -14.68 6.63
N THR A 76 -11.99 -14.45 7.68
CA THR A 76 -11.90 -15.29 8.86
C THR A 76 -12.38 -16.67 8.41
N SER A 77 -11.42 -17.55 8.13
CA SER A 77 -11.68 -18.98 8.02
C SER A 77 -12.29 -19.46 9.35
N PRO A 78 -13.22 -20.44 9.31
CA PRO A 78 -13.92 -20.95 10.49
C PRO A 78 -12.98 -21.57 11.53
#